data_AF-A0AAN7EZQ3-F1
#
_entry.id   AF-A0AAN7EZQ3-F1
#
_cell.length_a   1.000
_cell.length_b   1.000
_cell.length_c   1.000
_cell.angle_alpha   90.00
_cell.angle_beta   90.00
_cell.angle_gamma   90.00
#
_symmetry.space_group_name_H-M   'P 1'
#
loop_
_entity.id
_entity.type
_entity.pdbx_description
1 polymer ?
#
loop_
_entity_poly.entity_id
_entity_poly.type
_entity_poly.pdbx_seq_one_letter_code
_entity_poly.pdbx_strand_id
1 'polypeptide(L)'
;MIELGGVSSVLQGVPKMVNVSKEDCENLCLDDCTCAAALYYLQECYLYGLVMGAKQVIRGTGLTYMVKVPKGTHGSHGKSNVKKWVLVMVGVVDGLIIVLILGGFGYYFVQKRRKNLLNTDRN
;
A
#
# COMPACT_ATOMS: atom_id res chain seq x y z
N MET A 1 -6.85 -1.76 -14.98
CA MET A 1 -8.29 -1.99 -14.72
C MET A 1 -8.84 -3.00 -15.72
N ILE A 2 -10.13 -3.37 -15.69
CA ILE A 2 -10.75 -4.10 -16.83
C ILE A 2 -11.46 -3.07 -17.71
N GLU A 3 -11.14 -3.06 -19.01
CA GLU A 3 -11.82 -2.24 -20.00
C GLU A 3 -13.07 -2.96 -20.52
N LEU A 4 -14.20 -2.25 -20.55
CA LEU A 4 -15.44 -2.66 -21.19
C LEU A 4 -15.68 -1.77 -22.41
N GLY A 5 -15.75 -2.39 -23.58
CA GLY A 5 -16.11 -1.71 -24.82
C GLY A 5 -17.62 -1.47 -24.90
N GLY A 6 -18.02 -0.24 -25.22
CA GLY A 6 -19.40 0.10 -25.60
C GLY A 6 -20.41 0.00 -24.45
N VAL A 7 -20.20 0.69 -23.33
CA VAL A 7 -21.18 0.72 -22.23
C VAL A 7 -22.14 1.90 -22.44
N SER A 8 -23.43 1.64 -22.63
CA SER A 8 -24.44 2.70 -22.91
C SER A 8 -25.17 3.21 -21.68
N SER A 9 -25.06 2.52 -20.54
CA SER A 9 -25.86 2.83 -19.35
C SER A 9 -25.07 2.51 -18.10
N VAL A 10 -24.68 3.54 -17.36
CA VAL A 10 -24.07 3.47 -16.03
C VAL A 10 -25.04 4.15 -15.08
N LEU A 11 -25.56 3.42 -14.09
CA LEU A 11 -26.35 3.99 -13.00
C LEU A 11 -25.39 4.77 -12.08
N GLN A 12 -25.48 6.11 -12.12
CA GLN A 12 -24.44 7.02 -11.65
C GLN A 12 -24.79 7.73 -10.33
N GLY A 13 -23.78 7.86 -9.45
CA GLY A 13 -23.63 9.02 -8.57
C GLY A 13 -22.81 10.12 -9.28
N VAL A 14 -22.76 11.34 -8.74
CA VAL A 14 -22.11 12.51 -9.36
C VAL A 14 -20.65 12.21 -9.77
N PRO A 15 -20.31 12.22 -11.07
CA PRO A 15 -18.94 11.97 -11.52
C PRO A 15 -18.04 13.20 -11.37
N LYS A 16 -16.75 12.96 -11.16
CA LYS A 16 -15.72 14.01 -11.21
C LYS A 16 -15.12 14.07 -12.62
N MET A 17 -15.23 15.23 -13.27
CA MET A 17 -14.65 15.49 -14.61
C MET A 17 -13.22 16.02 -14.50
N VAL A 18 -12.31 15.47 -15.32
CA VAL A 18 -10.93 15.95 -15.46
C VAL A 18 -10.53 15.88 -16.93
N ASN A 19 -9.77 16.86 -17.42
CA ASN A 19 -9.26 16.88 -18.79
C ASN A 19 -7.84 16.31 -18.82
N VAL A 20 -7.70 15.01 -19.08
CA VAL A 20 -6.44 14.26 -19.03
C VAL A 20 -6.41 13.18 -20.12
N SER A 21 -5.24 12.57 -20.35
CA SER A 21 -5.12 11.43 -21.27
C SER A 21 -5.87 10.20 -20.74
N LYS A 22 -6.13 9.22 -21.61
CA LYS A 22 -6.75 7.94 -21.23
C LYS A 22 -5.97 7.24 -20.11
N GLU A 23 -4.64 7.23 -20.21
CA GLU A 23 -3.73 6.56 -19.28
C GLU A 23 -3.73 7.27 -17.91
N ASP A 24 -3.72 8.60 -17.92
CA ASP A 24 -3.83 9.40 -16.70
C ASP A 24 -5.20 9.23 -16.04
N CYS A 25 -6.28 9.09 -16.81
CA CYS A 25 -7.61 8.80 -16.30
C CYS A 25 -7.67 7.46 -15.55
N GLU A 26 -7.01 6.43 -16.10
CA GLU A 26 -6.87 5.14 -15.42
C GLU A 26 -6.08 5.29 -14.12
N ASN A 27 -4.93 5.97 -14.18
CA ASN A 27 -4.05 6.15 -13.02
C ASN A 27 -4.73 6.95 -11.90
N LEU A 28 -5.48 8.00 -12.23
CA LEU A 28 -6.24 8.78 -11.25
C LEU A 28 -7.27 7.92 -10.49
N CYS A 29 -7.97 7.00 -11.17
CA CYS A 29 -8.90 6.10 -10.51
C CYS A 29 -8.19 4.97 -9.73
N LEU A 30 -6.98 4.58 -10.13
CA LEU A 30 -6.17 3.62 -9.38
C LEU A 30 -5.69 4.22 -8.05
N ASP A 31 -5.22 5.47 -8.09
CA ASP A 31 -4.73 6.22 -6.92
C ASP A 31 -5.85 6.64 -5.96
N ASP A 32 -7.05 6.91 -6.47
CA ASP A 32 -8.21 7.24 -5.62
C ASP A 32 -8.82 5.97 -4.99
N CYS A 33 -8.72 5.87 -3.66
CA CYS A 33 -9.30 4.77 -2.88
C CYS A 33 -10.84 4.69 -2.97
N THR A 34 -11.51 5.79 -3.27
CA THR A 34 -12.96 5.85 -3.41
C THR A 34 -13.44 5.61 -4.84
N CYS A 35 -12.54 5.66 -5.83
CA CYS A 35 -12.90 5.43 -7.22
C CYS A 35 -13.14 3.94 -7.50
N ALA A 36 -14.30 3.65 -8.08
CA ALA A 36 -14.74 2.33 -8.50
C ALA A 36 -14.63 2.12 -10.02
N ALA A 37 -14.76 3.19 -10.82
CA ALA A 37 -14.64 3.14 -12.27
C ALA A 37 -14.22 4.48 -12.89
N ALA A 38 -13.70 4.43 -14.11
CA ALA A 38 -13.40 5.59 -14.95
C ALA A 38 -14.02 5.44 -16.34
N LEU A 39 -14.47 6.53 -16.95
CA LEU A 39 -14.91 6.58 -18.35
C LEU A 39 -14.07 7.61 -19.08
N TYR A 40 -13.55 7.21 -20.23
CA TYR A 40 -12.87 8.10 -21.17
C TYR A 40 -13.72 8.28 -22.43
N TYR A 41 -14.07 9.53 -22.73
CA TYR A 41 -14.90 9.91 -23.87
C TYR A 41 -14.51 11.30 -24.36
N LEU A 42 -14.28 11.48 -25.68
CA LEU A 42 -13.96 12.77 -26.30
C LEU A 42 -12.94 13.62 -25.53
N GLN A 43 -11.85 12.99 -25.07
CA GLN A 43 -10.77 13.65 -24.32
C GLN A 43 -11.14 14.09 -22.88
N GLU A 44 -12.34 13.73 -22.41
CA GLU A 44 -12.79 13.93 -21.05
C GLU A 44 -12.71 12.63 -20.24
N CYS A 45 -12.25 12.76 -19.00
CA CYS A 45 -12.21 11.70 -18.01
C CYS A 45 -13.31 11.89 -16.97
N TYR A 46 -14.07 10.84 -16.71
CA TYR A 46 -15.12 10.81 -15.69
C TYR A 46 -14.80 9.74 -14.66
N LEU A 47 -14.66 10.13 -13.39
CA LEU A 47 -14.40 9.22 -12.28
C LEU A 47 -15.70 8.93 -11.51
N TYR A 48 -15.92 7.65 -11.18
CA TYR A 48 -17.10 7.16 -10.49
C TYR A 48 -16.73 6.55 -9.15
N GLY A 49 -17.37 7.00 -8.07
CA GLY A 49 -17.17 6.45 -6.72
C GLY A 49 -17.96 5.16 -6.43
N LEU A 50 -18.92 4.81 -7.29
CA LEU A 50 -19.76 3.62 -7.13
C LEU A 50 -20.18 3.10 -8.50
N VAL A 51 -20.24 1.78 -8.65
CA VAL A 51 -20.74 1.10 -9.85
C VAL A 51 -21.89 0.17 -9.45
N MET A 52 -23.13 0.55 -9.74
CA MET A 52 -24.30 -0.30 -9.46
C MET A 52 -24.56 -1.34 -10.56
N GLY A 53 -24.11 -1.07 -11.80
CA GLY A 53 -24.25 -1.99 -12.92
C GLY A 53 -23.68 -1.40 -14.21
N ALA A 54 -23.17 -2.28 -15.09
CA ALA A 54 -22.65 -1.92 -16.40
C ALA A 54 -23.20 -2.89 -17.45
N LYS A 55 -23.82 -2.37 -18.51
CA LYS A 55 -24.31 -3.17 -19.64
C LYS A 55 -23.42 -2.96 -20.85
N GLN A 56 -22.73 -4.02 -21.26
CA GLN A 56 -21.99 -4.02 -22.52
C GLN A 56 -22.99 -3.99 -23.69
N VAL A 57 -22.81 -3.04 -24.60
CA VAL A 57 -23.52 -2.99 -25.89
C VAL A 57 -22.49 -2.96 -27.01
N ILE A 58 -22.67 -3.85 -27.99
CA ILE A 58 -21.73 -4.08 -29.10
C ILE A 58 -21.63 -2.85 -30.04
N ARG A 59 -22.48 -1.82 -29.86
CA ARG A 59 -22.61 -0.66 -30.75
C ARG A 59 -22.39 0.68 -30.03
N GLY A 60 -21.21 0.87 -29.43
CA GLY A 60 -20.82 2.14 -28.82
C GLY A 60 -19.48 2.63 -29.36
N THR A 61 -19.51 3.67 -30.20
CA THR A 61 -18.32 4.31 -30.76
C THR A 61 -17.54 5.07 -29.68
N GLY A 62 -16.26 4.73 -29.49
CA GLY A 62 -15.27 5.56 -28.80
C GLY A 62 -15.37 5.69 -27.26
N LEU A 63 -16.28 4.95 -26.62
CA LEU A 63 -16.45 4.96 -25.16
C LEU A 63 -15.59 3.86 -24.52
N THR A 64 -14.56 4.24 -23.75
CA THR A 64 -13.78 3.28 -22.96
C THR A 64 -14.19 3.36 -21.50
N TYR A 65 -14.92 2.36 -21.03
CA TYR A 65 -15.33 2.27 -19.63
C TYR A 65 -14.41 1.31 -18.87
N MET A 66 -13.81 1.75 -17.78
CA MET A 66 -12.81 1.03 -17.00
C MET A 66 -13.33 0.77 -15.60
N VAL A 67 -13.33 -0.47 -15.14
CA VAL A 67 -13.76 -0.83 -13.78
C VAL A 67 -12.57 -1.29 -12.94
N LYS A 68 -12.46 -0.74 -11.73
CA LYS A 68 -11.45 -1.14 -10.75
C LYS A 68 -11.85 -2.49 -10.17
N VAL A 69 -11.05 -3.50 -10.44
CA VAL A 69 -11.22 -4.84 -9.88
C VAL A 69 -10.02 -5.20 -9.01
N PRO A 70 -10.21 -5.89 -7.88
CA PRO A 70 -9.09 -6.47 -7.16
C PRO A 70 -8.41 -7.49 -8.07
N LYS A 71 -7.09 -7.37 -8.25
CA LYS A 71 -6.33 -8.48 -8.81
C LYS A 71 -6.48 -9.64 -7.84
N GLY A 72 -7.00 -10.78 -8.30
CA GLY A 72 -7.21 -11.95 -7.45
C GLY A 72 -5.96 -12.31 -6.65
N THR A 73 -6.11 -13.10 -5.60
CA THR A 73 -5.06 -13.59 -4.70
C THR A 73 -4.04 -14.52 -5.39
N HIS A 74 -3.52 -14.14 -6.56
CA HIS A 74 -2.16 -14.49 -6.90
C HIS A 74 -1.30 -13.66 -5.97
N GLY A 75 -0.61 -14.34 -5.04
CA GLY A 75 0.34 -13.72 -4.12
C GLY A 75 1.22 -12.72 -4.85
N SER A 76 0.85 -11.44 -4.74
CA SER A 76 1.60 -10.37 -5.35
C SER A 76 2.83 -10.21 -4.48
N HIS A 77 3.88 -10.92 -4.90
CA HIS A 77 5.26 -10.53 -4.71
C HIS A 77 5.47 -9.18 -5.41
N GLY A 78 4.78 -8.14 -4.93
CA GLY A 78 5.14 -6.76 -5.16
C GLY A 78 6.54 -6.63 -4.58
N LYS A 79 7.51 -6.42 -5.45
CA LYS A 79 8.90 -6.09 -5.15
C LYS A 79 8.94 -4.72 -4.44
N SER A 80 8.31 -4.61 -3.28
CA SER A 80 8.41 -3.46 -2.41
C SER A 80 9.53 -3.79 -1.42
N ASN A 81 10.73 -3.31 -1.75
CA ASN A 81 11.90 -3.41 -0.87
C ASN A 81 11.60 -2.90 0.55
N VAL A 82 10.57 -2.08 0.72
CA VAL A 82 10.07 -1.57 2.02
C VAL A 82 9.74 -2.66 3.03
N LYS A 83 9.12 -3.80 2.65
CA LYS A 83 8.81 -4.87 3.63
C LYS A 83 10.07 -5.55 4.17
N LYS A 84 11.10 -5.70 3.32
CA LYS A 84 12.40 -6.25 3.71
C LYS A 84 13.15 -5.27 4.63
N TRP A 85 13.12 -3.98 4.31
CA TRP A 85 13.76 -2.94 5.14
C TRP A 85 13.08 -2.75 6.49
N VAL A 86 11.75 -2.88 6.57
CA VAL A 86 11.02 -2.78 7.86
C VAL A 86 11.44 -3.90 8.82
N LEU A 87 11.51 -5.15 8.34
CA LEU A 87 11.93 -6.28 9.19
C LEU A 87 13.41 -6.15 9.64
N VAL A 88 14.28 -5.65 8.76
CA VAL A 88 15.69 -5.40 9.10
C VAL A 88 15.81 -4.27 10.14
N MET A 89 15.07 -3.17 9.97
CA MET A 89 15.11 -2.04 10.91
C MET A 89 14.57 -2.43 12.29
N VAL A 90 13.47 -3.20 12.36
CA VAL A 90 12.94 -3.71 13.63
C VAL A 90 13.96 -4.63 14.32
N GLY A 91 14.55 -5.57 13.58
CA GLY A 91 15.56 -6.48 14.15
C GLY A 91 16.82 -5.77 14.68
N VAL A 92 17.28 -4.71 14.01
CA VAL A 92 18.44 -3.93 14.46
C VAL A 92 18.13 -3.15 15.73
N VAL A 93 16.96 -2.51 15.82
CA VAL A 93 16.56 -1.72 16.99
C VAL A 93 16.38 -2.63 18.21
N ASP A 94 15.63 -3.71 18.08
CA ASP A 94 15.41 -4.66 19.18
C ASP A 94 16.72 -5.35 19.60
N GLY A 95 17.58 -5.70 18.63
CA GLY A 95 18.89 -6.28 18.89
C GLY A 95 19.81 -5.36 19.68
N LEU A 96 19.88 -4.07 19.34
CA LEU A 96 20.67 -3.08 20.07
C LEU A 96 20.18 -2.90 21.51
N ILE A 97 18.86 -2.87 21.72
CA ILE A 97 18.27 -2.75 23.06
C ILE A 97 18.65 -3.97 23.92
N ILE A 98 18.52 -5.19 23.36
CA ILE A 98 18.87 -6.43 24.07
C ILE A 98 20.36 -6.46 24.43
N VAL A 99 21.25 -6.06 23.51
CA VAL A 99 22.70 -6.02 23.76
C VAL A 99 23.05 -5.01 24.84
N LEU A 100 22.42 -3.83 24.86
CA LEU A 100 22.66 -2.83 25.89
C LEU A 100 22.18 -3.30 27.27
N ILE A 101 21.01 -3.94 27.34
CA ILE A 101 20.47 -4.47 28.60
C ILE A 101 21.38 -5.60 29.11
N LEU A 102 21.66 -6.63 28.29
CA LEU A 102 22.46 -7.77 28.72
C LEU A 102 23.92 -7.40 28.99
N GLY A 103 24.51 -6.56 28.14
CA GLY A 103 25.88 -6.07 28.31
C GLY A 103 26.01 -5.19 29.55
N GLY A 104 25.08 -4.26 29.75
CA GLY A 104 25.03 -3.40 30.94
C GLY A 104 24.81 -4.20 32.22
N PHE A 105 23.85 -5.13 32.24
CA PHE A 105 23.62 -6.01 33.38
C PHE A 105 24.82 -6.92 33.68
N GLY A 106 25.42 -7.51 32.65
CA GLY A 106 26.61 -8.35 32.78
C GLY A 106 27.79 -7.57 33.35
N TYR A 107 28.07 -6.39 32.81
CA TYR A 107 29.11 -5.49 33.30
C TYR A 107 28.85 -5.08 34.76
N TYR A 108 27.61 -4.69 35.09
CA TYR A 108 27.23 -4.34 36.45
C TYR A 108 27.46 -5.50 37.42
N PHE A 109 27.07 -6.73 37.06
CA PHE A 109 27.27 -7.91 37.90
C PHE A 109 28.75 -8.25 38.10
N VAL A 110 29.56 -8.20 37.05
CA VAL A 110 31.01 -8.44 37.13
C VAL A 110 31.67 -7.37 38.00
N GLN A 111 31.30 -6.10 37.80
CA GLN A 111 31.82 -5.00 38.61
C GLN A 111 31.41 -5.14 40.07
N LYS A 112 30.16 -5.54 40.35
CA LYS A 112 29.67 -5.77 41.71
C LYS A 112 30.38 -6.94 42.39
N ARG A 113 30.61 -8.05 41.68
CA ARG A 113 31.42 -9.17 42.19
C ARG A 113 32.86 -8.75 42.50
N ARG A 114 33.50 -7.99 41.60
CA ARG A 114 34.85 -7.47 41.83
C ARG A 114 34.91 -6.58 43.08
N LYS A 115 33.95 -5.66 43.26
CA LYS A 115 33.88 -4.82 44.47
C LYS A 115 33.66 -5.63 45.75
N ASN A 116 32.85 -6.69 45.70
CA ASN A 116 32.64 -7.57 46.85
C ASN A 116 33.90 -8.37 47.21
N LEU A 117 34.62 -8.92 46.23
CA LEU A 117 35.89 -9.65 46.45
C LEU A 117 36.98 -8.74 47.02
N LEU A 118 37.11 -7.52 46.50
CA LEU A 118 38.10 -6.54 46.98
C LEU A 118 37.82 -6.06 48.42
N ASN A 119 36.56 -6.10 48.87
CA ASN A 119 36.20 -5.80 50.26
C ASN A 119 36.45 -6.98 51.21
N THR A 120 36.40 -8.23 50.74
CA THR A 120 36.70 -9.42 51.55
C THR A 120 38.19 -9.58 51.84
N ASP A 121 39.09 -9.14 50.95
CA ASP A 121 40.55 -9.15 51.17
C ASP A 121 41.01 -8.09 52.19
N ARG A 122 40.17 -7.10 52.52
CA ARG A 122 40.52 -5.95 53.38
C ARG A 122 40.02 -6.06 54.82
N ASN A 123 39.42 -7.19 55.20
CA ASN A 123 38.87 -7.44 56.54
C ASN A 123 39.44 -8.73 57.11
#